data_AF-A0A538Q4P3-F1
#
_entry.id   AF-A0A538Q4P3-F1
#
_cell.length_a   1.000
_cell.length_b   1.000
_cell.length_c   1.000
_cell.angle_alpha   90.00
_cell.angle_beta   90.00
_cell.angle_gamma   90.00
#
_symmetry.space_group_name_H-M   'P 1'
#
loop_
_entity.id
_entity.type
_entity.pdbx_description
1 polymer ?
#
loop_
_entity_poly.entity_id
_entity_poly.type
_entity_poly.pdbx_seq_one_letter_code
_entity_poly.pdbx_strand_id
1 'polypeptide(L)'
;MSSDEGMRVVGTIRSIELHTLGAKFQNVAARQVTKIQLDIERATDETGAELDIGNLADLQFQGPPELVPRFSAGDRVLIVTSVESGLHITSIRPAPLS
;
A
#
# COMPACT_ATOMS: atom_id res chain seq x y z
N MET A 1 5.77 -17.79 9.45
CA MET A 1 4.39 -17.67 8.94
C MET A 1 4.16 -16.18 8.75
N SER A 2 3.94 -15.73 7.51
CA SER A 2 3.77 -14.31 7.19
C SER A 2 2.35 -13.94 7.58
N SER A 3 2.16 -13.45 8.79
CA SER A 3 0.82 -13.12 9.25
C SER A 3 0.28 -11.97 8.42
N ASP A 4 -0.82 -12.21 7.69
CA ASP A 4 -1.66 -11.24 7.01
C ASP A 4 -2.38 -10.34 8.05
N GLU A 5 -1.66 -9.80 9.02
CA GLU A 5 -2.20 -9.22 10.25
C GLU A 5 -2.24 -7.69 10.23
N GLY A 6 -1.92 -7.00 9.14
CA GLY A 6 -2.09 -5.54 9.11
C GLY A 6 -3.50 -5.09 8.70
N MET A 7 -3.63 -3.78 8.56
CA MET A 7 -4.81 -3.16 7.98
C MET A 7 -5.05 -3.70 6.57
N ARG A 8 -6.32 -3.96 6.25
CA ARG A 8 -6.76 -4.44 4.95
C ARG A 8 -7.56 -3.33 4.28
N VAL A 9 -7.09 -2.89 3.12
CA VAL A 9 -7.66 -1.75 2.39
C VAL A 9 -8.05 -2.19 1.00
N VAL A 10 -9.32 -2.01 0.65
CA VAL A 10 -9.83 -2.16 -0.71
C VAL A 10 -10.04 -0.78 -1.29
N GLY A 11 -9.54 -0.55 -2.49
CA GLY A 11 -9.73 0.70 -3.20
C GLY A 11 -9.22 0.67 -4.62
N THR A 12 -9.49 1.74 -5.34
CA THR A 12 -8.98 1.96 -6.69
C THR A 12 -7.68 2.75 -6.64
N ILE A 13 -6.64 2.32 -7.35
CA ILE A 13 -5.37 3.06 -7.40
C ILE A 13 -5.61 4.41 -8.07
N ARG A 14 -5.46 5.49 -7.29
CA ARG A 14 -5.50 6.87 -7.78
C ARG A 14 -4.16 7.26 -8.40
N SER A 15 -3.07 6.92 -7.73
CA SER A 15 -1.70 7.17 -8.19
C SER A 15 -0.77 6.03 -7.77
N ILE A 16 0.22 5.76 -8.62
CA ILE A 16 1.29 4.79 -8.35
C ILE A 16 2.59 5.32 -8.98
N GLU A 17 3.61 5.48 -8.15
CA GLU A 17 4.87 6.12 -8.57
C GLU A 17 6.09 5.45 -7.94
N LEU A 18 7.16 5.35 -8.71
CA LEU A 18 8.47 4.91 -8.21
C LEU A 18 9.19 6.09 -7.57
N HIS A 19 9.48 5.98 -6.29
CA HIS A 19 10.18 7.01 -5.52
C HIS A 19 11.59 6.53 -5.15
N THR A 20 12.60 7.31 -5.52
CA THR A 20 13.99 7.06 -5.12
C THR A 20 14.25 7.72 -3.77
N LEU A 21 14.44 6.91 -2.73
CA LEU A 21 14.90 7.39 -1.44
C LEU A 21 16.40 7.66 -1.53
N GLY A 22 16.76 8.94 -1.43
CA GLY A 22 18.15 9.37 -1.46
C GLY A 22 18.98 8.73 -0.34
N ALA A 23 20.21 8.36 -0.67
CA ALA A 23 21.18 7.87 0.31
C ALA A 23 21.54 9.01 1.28
N LYS A 24 21.18 8.88 2.56
CA LYS A 24 21.59 9.85 3.60
C LYS A 24 23.08 9.75 3.95
N PHE A 25 23.77 8.70 3.49
CA PHE A 25 25.17 8.42 3.79
C PHE A 25 25.90 8.02 2.51
N GLN A 26 27.17 8.43 2.39
CA GLN A 26 27.98 8.32 1.17
C GLN A 26 28.21 6.87 0.65
N ASN A 27 27.82 5.84 1.42
CA ASN A 27 28.04 4.43 1.07
C ASN A 27 26.75 3.57 1.05
N VAL A 28 25.57 4.18 1.11
CA VAL A 28 24.30 3.44 1.03
C VAL A 28 23.76 3.55 -0.40
N ALA A 29 23.47 2.42 -1.04
CA ALA A 29 22.80 2.43 -2.34
C ALA A 29 21.43 3.11 -2.22
N ALA A 30 21.10 3.99 -3.17
CA ALA A 30 19.76 4.57 -3.23
C ALA A 30 18.72 3.44 -3.31
N ARG A 31 17.70 3.50 -2.44
CA ARG A 31 16.64 2.49 -2.40
C ARG A 31 15.43 3.04 -3.12
N GLN A 32 14.89 2.28 -4.06
CA GLN A 32 13.63 2.59 -4.69
C GLN A 32 12.48 1.94 -3.93
N VAL A 33 11.38 2.67 -3.81
CA VAL A 33 10.13 2.19 -3.23
C VAL A 33 8.99 2.67 -4.12
N THR A 34 7.90 1.91 -4.15
CA THR A 34 6.67 2.36 -4.81
C THR A 34 5.80 3.08 -3.78
N LYS A 35 5.23 4.22 -4.17
CA LYS A 35 4.17 4.90 -3.42
C LYS A 35 2.85 4.74 -4.14
N ILE A 36 1.82 4.33 -3.40
CA ILE A 36 0.46 4.09 -3.92
C ILE A 36 -0.53 4.92 -3.10
N GLN A 37 -1.38 5.67 -3.77
CA GLN A 37 -2.57 6.29 -3.17
C GLN A 37 -3.82 5.60 -3.72
N LEU A 38 -4.80 5.39 -2.85
CA LEU A 38 -6.06 4.75 -3.20
C LEU A 38 -7.23 5.71 -3.02
N ASP A 39 -8.20 5.62 -3.93
CA ASP A 39 -9.59 5.93 -3.62
C ASP A 39 -10.14 4.76 -2.78
N ILE A 40 -10.09 4.91 -1.45
CA ILE A 40 -10.44 3.83 -0.51
C ILE A 40 -11.96 3.61 -0.50
N GLU A 41 -12.37 2.37 -0.70
CA GLU A 41 -13.76 1.91 -0.65
C GLU A 41 -14.09 1.26 0.69
N ARG A 42 -13.12 0.53 1.26
CA ARG A 42 -13.27 -0.19 2.53
C ARG A 42 -11.91 -0.32 3.20
N ALA A 43 -11.88 -0.13 4.52
CA ALA A 43 -10.71 -0.42 5.33
C ALA A 43 -11.13 -1.18 6.59
N THR A 44 -10.36 -2.20 6.95
CA THR A 44 -10.50 -2.90 8.24
C THR A 44 -9.16 -3.00 8.94
N ASP A 45 -9.16 -2.99 10.26
CA ASP A 45 -7.96 -3.27 11.05
C ASP A 45 -7.56 -4.77 10.99
N GLU A 46 -6.57 -5.14 11.80
CA GLU A 46 -6.07 -6.51 11.90
C GLU A 46 -7.14 -7.51 12.35
N THR A 47 -8.05 -7.06 13.22
CA THR A 47 -9.14 -7.85 13.80
C THR A 47 -10.36 -7.96 12.88
N GLY A 48 -10.39 -7.15 11.81
CA GLY A 48 -11.49 -7.07 10.87
C GLY A 48 -12.54 -6.01 11.23
N ALA A 49 -12.28 -5.17 12.24
CA ALA A 49 -13.18 -4.06 12.55
C ALA A 49 -13.05 -2.97 11.48
N GLU A 50 -14.18 -2.38 11.09
CA GLU A 50 -14.20 -1.34 10.06
C GLU A 50 -13.54 -0.05 10.56
N LEU A 51 -12.74 0.55 9.69
CA LEU A 51 -12.08 1.83 9.92
C LEU A 51 -12.78 2.92 9.14
N ASP A 52 -12.81 4.13 9.71
CA ASP A 52 -13.33 5.31 9.02
C ASP A 52 -12.38 5.72 7.88
N ILE A 53 -12.82 5.47 6.65
CA ILE A 53 -12.07 5.73 5.43
C ILE A 53 -11.78 7.22 5.21
N GLY A 54 -12.58 8.13 5.80
CA GLY A 54 -12.34 9.57 5.73
C GLY A 54 -11.01 9.97 6.38
N ASN A 55 -10.60 9.24 7.42
CA ASN A 55 -9.31 9.44 8.10
C ASN A 55 -8.13 8.84 7.32
N LEU A 56 -8.39 8.11 6.23
CA LEU A 56 -7.38 7.38 5.45
C LEU A 56 -7.18 7.93 4.03
N ALA A 57 -7.96 8.93 3.61
CA ALA A 57 -8.06 9.39 2.22
C ALA A 57 -6.73 9.89 1.59
N ASP A 58 -5.80 10.36 2.42
CA ASP A 58 -4.51 10.91 1.97
C ASP A 58 -3.31 9.98 2.25
N LEU A 59 -3.58 8.74 2.69
CA LEU A 59 -2.50 7.79 2.98
C LEU A 59 -1.72 7.40 1.72
N GLN A 60 -0.39 7.34 1.87
CA GLN A 60 0.52 6.80 0.88
C GLN A 60 1.03 5.45 1.37
N PHE A 61 0.57 4.39 0.72
CA PHE A 61 1.08 3.05 0.96
C PHE A 61 2.42 2.87 0.27
N GLN A 62 3.38 2.27 0.97
CA GLN A 62 4.73 2.06 0.45
C GLN A 62 4.99 0.58 0.22
N GLY A 63 5.28 0.21 -1.02
CA GLY A 63 5.62 -1.14 -1.42
C GLY A 63 6.99 -1.24 -2.08
N PRO A 64 7.39 -2.45 -2.48
CA PRO A 64 8.64 -2.67 -3.20
C PRO A 64 8.53 -2.10 -4.64
N PRO A 65 9.67 -1.81 -5.29
CA PRO A 65 9.68 -1.10 -6.58
C PRO A 65 9.01 -1.89 -7.71
N GLU A 66 8.95 -3.22 -7.62
CA GLU A 66 8.39 -4.08 -8.68
C GLU A 66 6.86 -3.99 -8.78
N LEU A 67 6.19 -3.29 -7.86
CA LEU A 67 4.77 -2.97 -7.99
C LEU A 67 4.50 -2.08 -9.21
N VAL A 68 5.46 -1.22 -9.56
CA VAL A 68 5.58 -0.65 -10.91
C VAL A 68 6.44 -1.64 -11.69
N PRO A 69 5.99 -2.31 -12.77
CA PRO A 69 4.90 -2.05 -13.71
C PRO A 69 3.67 -2.97 -13.57
N ARG A 70 3.52 -3.65 -12.43
CA ARG A 70 2.52 -4.71 -12.23
C ARG A 70 1.10 -4.19 -12.01
N PHE A 71 1.00 -2.97 -11.50
CA PHE A 71 -0.26 -2.28 -11.25
C PHE A 71 -0.22 -0.88 -11.85
N SER A 72 -1.40 -0.35 -12.14
CA SER A 72 -1.60 0.96 -12.75
C SER A 72 -2.71 1.73 -12.05
N ALA A 73 -2.73 3.05 -12.26
CA ALA A 73 -3.89 3.85 -11.86
C ALA A 73 -5.16 3.32 -12.53
N GLY A 74 -6.26 3.27 -11.78
CA GLY A 74 -7.52 2.65 -12.17
C GLY A 74 -7.68 1.18 -11.76
N ASP A 75 -6.60 0.49 -11.38
CA ASP A 75 -6.70 -0.88 -10.89
C ASP A 75 -7.36 -0.91 -9.51
N ARG A 76 -8.35 -1.78 -9.34
CA ARG A 76 -8.97 -2.03 -8.03
C ARG A 76 -8.23 -3.14 -7.30
N VAL A 77 -7.70 -2.82 -6.12
CA VAL A 77 -6.79 -3.69 -5.38
C VAL A 77 -7.22 -3.89 -3.93
N LEU A 78 -6.79 -5.02 -3.37
CA LEU A 78 -6.76 -5.27 -1.94
C LEU A 78 -5.31 -5.21 -1.47
N ILE A 79 -5.02 -4.25 -0.59
CA ILE A 79 -3.74 -4.09 0.10
C ILE A 79 -3.86 -4.65 1.51
N VAL A 80 -2.83 -5.38 1.95
CA VAL A 80 -2.57 -5.68 3.35
C VAL A 80 -1.30 -4.95 3.75
N THR A 81 -1.34 -4.23 4.87
CA THR A 81 -0.18 -3.50 5.38
C THR A 81 0.59 -4.31 6.42
N SER A 82 1.74 -3.81 6.89
CA SER A 82 2.34 -4.29 8.13
C SER A 82 1.64 -3.68 9.33
N VAL A 83 1.60 -4.41 10.44
CA VAL A 83 1.06 -3.94 11.72
C VAL A 83 1.86 -2.74 12.24
N GLU A 84 3.19 -2.82 12.17
CA GLU A 84 4.08 -1.83 12.79
C GLU A 84 3.97 -0.43 12.19
N SER A 85 3.74 -0.31 10.87
CA SER A 85 3.68 1.00 10.22
C SER A 85 2.29 1.39 9.76
N GLY A 86 1.38 0.44 9.56
CA GLY A 86 0.07 0.69 8.95
C GLY A 86 0.14 1.17 7.48
N LEU A 87 1.35 1.28 6.90
CA LEU A 87 1.58 1.89 5.58
C LEU A 87 2.45 1.05 4.65
N HIS A 88 3.29 0.17 5.19
CA HIS A 88 4.12 -0.71 4.36
C HIS A 88 3.28 -1.85 3.82
N ILE A 89 3.26 -2.01 2.50
CA ILE A 89 2.54 -3.08 1.82
C ILE A 89 3.26 -4.41 2.06
N THR A 90 2.58 -5.34 2.71
CA THR A 90 3.02 -6.73 2.86
C THR A 90 2.41 -7.61 1.76
N SER A 91 1.21 -7.26 1.29
CA SER A 91 0.53 -7.96 0.19
C SER A 91 -0.32 -6.99 -0.62
N ILE A 92 -0.36 -7.18 -1.94
CA ILE A 92 -1.25 -6.47 -2.87
C ILE A 92 -1.71 -7.43 -3.97
N ARG A 93 -2.99 -7.41 -4.28
CA ARG A 93 -3.61 -8.21 -5.34
C ARG A 93 -4.83 -7.51 -5.92
N PRO A 94 -5.27 -7.86 -7.15
CA PRO A 94 -6.57 -7.43 -7.65
C PRO A 94 -7.67 -7.77 -6.64
N ALA A 95 -8.55 -6.82 -6.36
CA ALA A 95 -9.70 -7.07 -5.50
C ALA A 95 -10.72 -7.92 -6.27
N PRO A 96 -11.36 -8.93 -5.63
CA PRO A 96 -12.40 -9.72 -6.28
C PRO A 96 -13.53 -8.81 -6.76
N LEU A 97 -14.01 -9.09 -7.98
CA LEU A 97 -15.26 -8.54 -8.49
C LEU A 97 -16.37 -9.05 -7.55
N SER A 98 -17.11 -8.11 -6.96
CA SER A 98 -18.18 -8.41 -6.00
C SER A 98 -19.36 -9.09 -6.68
#